data_AF-A0A958B3P7-F1
#
_entry.id   AF-A0A958B3P7-F1
#
_cell.length_a   1.000
_cell.length_b   1.000
_cell.length_c   1.000
_cell.angle_alpha   90.00
_cell.angle_beta   90.00
_cell.angle_gamma   90.00
#
_symmetry.space_group_name_H-M   'P 1'
#
loop_
_entity.id
_entity.type
_entity.pdbx_description
1 polymer ?
#
loop_
_entity_poly.entity_id
_entity_poly.type
_entity_poly.pdbx_seq_one_letter_code
_entity_poly.pdbx_strand_id
1 'polypeptide(L)'
;MTPLHEEHVALPGTILGGRDVTTREELLSRFRAMPANSLLVLDLETVQFMDYSWADEIIGNLLRASLKAKVPRFVVVREPNTSVSESIAAAVSIHGLTCVMVDAGGKATVLGNLSPSLRQTYETAVARGQISAQDLPDTLSPSTKSNRLKELERRGLLFRVGEEVIDGGGRRFIYEPVR
;
A
#
# COMPACT_ATOMS: atom_id res chain seq x y z
N MET A 1 -2.30 17.92 -10.92
CA MET A 1 -2.32 16.49 -10.57
C MET A 1 -3.48 16.26 -9.64
N THR A 2 -4.27 15.21 -9.85
CA THR A 2 -5.38 14.89 -8.97
C THR A 2 -4.86 13.95 -7.88
N PRO A 3 -4.79 14.37 -6.61
CA PRO A 3 -4.42 13.48 -5.52
C PRO A 3 -5.38 12.28 -5.45
N LEU A 4 -4.94 11.17 -4.85
CA LEU A 4 -5.85 10.05 -4.59
C LEU A 4 -7.05 10.56 -3.80
N HIS A 5 -8.25 10.10 -4.16
CA HIS A 5 -9.42 10.36 -3.33
C HIS A 5 -9.33 9.48 -2.07
N GLU A 6 -9.11 10.10 -0.93
CA GLU A 6 -9.00 9.40 0.34
C GLU A 6 -10.36 9.24 1.03
N GLU A 7 -10.64 8.04 1.50
CA GLU A 7 -11.75 7.76 2.42
C GLU A 7 -11.17 7.13 3.69
N HIS A 8 -11.41 7.78 4.83
CA HIS A 8 -10.89 7.38 6.13
C HIS A 8 -11.97 6.62 6.90
N VAL A 9 -11.60 5.47 7.48
CA VAL A 9 -12.49 4.63 8.26
C VAL A 9 -11.80 4.24 9.56
N ALA A 10 -12.31 4.75 10.67
CA ALA A 10 -11.94 4.30 12.01
C ALA A 10 -12.53 2.92 12.28
N LEU A 11 -11.71 1.97 12.71
CA LEU A 11 -12.20 0.66 13.10
C LEU A 11 -12.87 0.70 14.48
N PRO A 12 -14.02 0.04 14.67
CA PRO A 12 -14.73 0.06 15.94
C PRO A 12 -14.02 -0.79 16.99
N GLY A 13 -13.64 -0.18 18.12
CA GLY A 13 -13.18 -0.88 19.31
C GLY A 13 -11.66 -0.84 19.53
N THR A 14 -11.26 -1.31 20.72
CA THR A 14 -9.86 -1.32 21.17
C THR A 14 -9.20 -2.70 21.02
N ILE A 15 -9.99 -3.76 20.96
CA ILE A 15 -9.54 -5.15 20.83
C ILE A 15 -10.31 -5.77 19.67
N LEU A 16 -9.58 -6.17 18.62
CA LEU A 16 -10.12 -6.75 17.40
C LEU A 16 -9.67 -8.21 17.30
N GLY A 17 -10.63 -9.14 17.26
CA GLY A 17 -10.31 -10.56 17.24
C GLY A 17 -11.36 -11.42 16.56
N GLY A 18 -10.94 -12.61 16.15
CA GLY A 18 -11.76 -13.56 15.41
C GLY A 18 -12.07 -13.12 13.98
N ARG A 19 -13.04 -13.81 13.36
CA ARG A 19 -13.50 -13.51 11.99
C ARG A 19 -14.73 -12.61 12.04
N ASP A 20 -14.53 -11.34 11.74
CA ASP A 20 -15.61 -10.35 11.66
C ASP A 20 -16.12 -10.21 10.23
N VAL A 21 -17.03 -11.11 9.85
CA VAL A 21 -17.60 -11.17 8.49
C VAL A 21 -18.38 -9.91 8.15
N THR A 22 -19.08 -9.33 9.13
CA THR A 22 -19.90 -8.13 8.92
C THR A 22 -19.01 -6.93 8.59
N THR A 23 -17.99 -6.66 9.40
CA THR A 23 -17.03 -5.58 9.13
C THR A 23 -16.29 -5.81 7.81
N ARG A 24 -15.92 -7.06 7.50
CA ARG A 24 -15.30 -7.41 6.22
C ARG A 24 -16.18 -7.02 5.03
N GLU A 25 -17.45 -7.41 5.06
CA GLU A 25 -18.39 -7.16 3.97
C GLU A 25 -18.69 -5.68 3.80
N GLU A 26 -18.85 -4.93 4.91
CA GLU A 26 -19.01 -3.48 4.88
C GLU A 26 -17.80 -2.82 4.21
N LEU A 27 -16.59 -3.08 4.69
CA LEU A 27 -15.37 -2.45 4.18
C LEU A 27 -15.10 -2.83 2.73
N LEU A 28 -15.35 -4.08 2.32
CA LEU A 28 -15.23 -4.49 0.93
C LEU A 28 -16.28 -3.81 0.03
N SER A 29 -17.51 -3.65 0.51
CA SER A 29 -18.56 -2.96 -0.23
C SER A 29 -18.18 -1.49 -0.45
N ARG A 30 -17.78 -0.81 0.63
CA ARG A 30 -17.27 0.57 0.61
C ARG A 30 -16.09 0.71 -0.35
N PHE A 31 -15.04 -0.12 -0.20
CA PHE A 31 -13.87 -0.14 -1.09
C PHE A 31 -14.22 -0.28 -2.57
N ARG A 32 -15.17 -1.15 -2.91
CA ARG A 32 -15.58 -1.39 -4.30
C ARG A 32 -16.39 -0.23 -4.89
N ALA A 33 -17.12 0.50 -4.05
CA ALA A 33 -17.93 1.65 -4.44
C ALA A 33 -17.08 2.92 -4.66
N MET A 34 -15.87 2.98 -4.09
CA MET A 34 -14.97 4.12 -4.27
C MET A 34 -14.64 4.38 -5.75
N PRO A 35 -14.40 5.64 -6.15
CA PRO A 35 -13.99 5.96 -7.51
C PRO A 35 -12.62 5.36 -7.85
N ALA A 36 -12.22 5.44 -9.13
CA ALA A 36 -10.85 5.13 -9.53
C ALA A 36 -9.86 6.11 -8.88
N ASN A 37 -8.62 5.66 -8.68
CA ASN A 37 -7.54 6.43 -8.05
C ASN A 37 -7.94 6.88 -6.62
N SER A 38 -8.39 5.92 -5.82
CA SER A 38 -8.82 6.16 -4.44
C SER A 38 -7.99 5.35 -3.44
N LEU A 39 -7.98 5.83 -2.21
CA LEU A 39 -7.23 5.29 -1.08
C LEU A 39 -8.19 5.07 0.08
N LEU A 40 -8.39 3.82 0.49
CA LEU A 40 -9.07 3.51 1.74
C LEU A 40 -8.03 3.52 2.87
N VAL A 41 -8.18 4.47 3.79
CA VAL A 41 -7.34 4.61 4.97
C VAL A 41 -8.07 3.99 6.15
N LEU A 42 -7.47 2.95 6.75
CA LEU A 42 -7.99 2.33 7.97
C LEU A 42 -7.28 2.97 9.17
N ASP A 43 -8.00 3.77 9.95
CA ASP A 43 -7.44 4.42 11.15
C ASP A 43 -7.44 3.45 12.33
N LEU A 44 -6.26 3.17 12.87
CA LEU A 44 -6.00 2.18 13.91
C LEU A 44 -5.51 2.79 15.23
N GLU A 45 -5.54 4.12 15.37
CA GLU A 45 -5.03 4.85 16.54
C GLU A 45 -5.62 4.32 17.87
N THR A 46 -6.91 3.99 17.88
CA THR A 46 -7.62 3.49 19.08
C THR A 46 -7.46 1.98 19.29
N VAL A 47 -6.93 1.25 18.32
CA VAL A 47 -6.81 -0.21 18.38
C VAL A 47 -5.56 -0.57 19.17
N GLN A 48 -5.76 -1.22 20.33
CA GLN A 48 -4.70 -1.66 21.20
C GLN A 48 -4.22 -3.08 20.87
N PHE A 49 -5.15 -3.95 20.46
CA PHE A 49 -4.86 -5.33 20.13
C PHE A 49 -5.61 -5.77 18.88
N MET A 50 -4.93 -6.51 18.01
CA MET A 50 -5.51 -7.15 16.84
C MET A 50 -4.93 -8.56 16.75
N ASP A 51 -5.77 -9.59 16.75
CA ASP A 51 -5.28 -10.94 16.49
C ASP A 51 -5.00 -11.16 14.99
N TYR A 52 -4.15 -12.14 14.71
CA TYR A 52 -3.79 -12.52 13.35
C TYR A 52 -5.01 -12.85 12.47
N SER A 53 -6.01 -13.53 13.03
CA SER A 53 -7.16 -14.01 12.25
C SER A 53 -8.06 -12.87 11.79
N TRP A 54 -8.20 -11.84 12.62
CA TRP A 54 -8.89 -10.61 12.29
C TRP A 54 -8.12 -9.82 11.23
N ALA A 55 -6.79 -9.69 11.39
CA ALA A 55 -5.94 -9.01 10.41
C ALA A 55 -6.01 -9.66 9.02
N ASP A 56 -5.94 -10.99 8.92
CA ASP A 56 -6.08 -11.70 7.64
C ASP A 56 -7.50 -11.59 7.06
N GLU A 57 -8.52 -11.72 7.91
CA GLU A 57 -9.92 -11.65 7.50
C GLU A 57 -10.29 -10.28 6.94
N ILE A 58 -9.76 -9.19 7.51
CA ILE A 58 -10.12 -7.83 7.09
C ILE A 58 -9.08 -7.25 6.14
N ILE A 59 -7.87 -7.01 6.63
CA ILE A 59 -6.82 -6.31 5.88
C ILE A 59 -6.34 -7.20 4.72
N GLY A 60 -6.17 -8.50 4.96
CA GLY A 60 -5.82 -9.46 3.90
C GLY A 60 -6.83 -9.46 2.76
N ASN A 61 -8.14 -9.49 3.06
CA ASN A 61 -9.17 -9.46 2.03
C ASN A 61 -9.25 -8.12 1.28
N LEU A 62 -9.09 -6.99 1.97
CA LEU A 62 -9.04 -5.67 1.35
C LEU A 62 -7.86 -5.52 0.39
N LEU A 63 -6.66 -5.95 0.79
CA LEU A 63 -5.47 -5.94 -0.06
C LEU A 63 -5.63 -6.85 -1.28
N ARG A 64 -6.18 -8.07 -1.10
CA ARG A 64 -6.51 -8.95 -2.25
C ARG A 64 -7.51 -8.29 -3.21
N ALA A 65 -8.49 -7.54 -2.69
CA ALA A 65 -9.44 -6.81 -3.51
C ALA A 65 -8.77 -5.66 -4.27
N SER A 66 -7.86 -4.93 -3.62
CA SER A 66 -7.05 -3.88 -4.24
C SER A 66 -6.22 -4.40 -5.41
N LEU A 67 -5.47 -5.49 -5.21
CA LEU A 67 -4.65 -6.08 -6.28
C LEU A 67 -5.45 -6.64 -7.46
N LYS A 68 -6.73 -6.99 -7.24
CA LYS A 68 -7.64 -7.51 -8.28
C LYS A 68 -8.51 -6.42 -8.91
N ALA A 69 -8.45 -5.19 -8.42
CA ALA A 69 -9.30 -4.11 -8.91
C ALA A 69 -8.94 -3.76 -10.36
N LYS A 70 -9.95 -3.65 -11.23
CA LYS A 70 -9.76 -3.25 -12.64
C LYS A 70 -9.29 -1.80 -12.79
N VAL A 71 -9.62 -0.98 -11.80
CA VAL A 71 -9.18 0.42 -11.69
C VAL A 71 -8.36 0.56 -10.40
N PRO A 72 -7.31 1.40 -10.38
CA PRO A 72 -6.46 1.55 -9.22
C PRO A 72 -7.26 2.00 -8.00
N ARG A 73 -7.18 1.21 -6.93
CA ARG A 73 -7.69 1.52 -5.60
C ARG A 73 -6.77 0.89 -4.59
N PHE A 74 -6.48 1.60 -3.51
CA PHE A 74 -5.43 1.22 -2.58
C PHE A 74 -5.97 1.16 -1.16
N VAL A 75 -5.26 0.44 -0.31
CA VAL A 75 -5.62 0.25 1.10
C VAL A 75 -4.36 0.48 1.92
N VAL A 76 -4.46 1.35 2.92
CA VAL A 76 -3.39 1.63 3.88
C VAL A 76 -3.93 1.55 5.29
N VAL A 77 -3.03 1.28 6.23
CA VAL A 77 -3.35 1.35 7.65
C VAL A 77 -2.63 2.55 8.25
N ARG A 78 -3.33 3.29 9.10
CA ARG A 78 -2.82 4.48 9.73
C ARG A 78 -2.73 4.30 11.23
N GLU A 79 -1.57 4.65 11.77
CA GLU A 79 -1.28 4.71 13.20
C GLU A 79 -1.54 3.40 13.99
N PRO A 80 -1.25 2.19 13.47
CA PRO A 80 -1.23 1.01 14.32
C PRO A 80 -0.10 1.09 15.34
N ASN A 81 -0.34 0.59 16.55
CA ASN A 81 0.73 0.33 17.50
C ASN A 81 1.62 -0.85 17.04
N THR A 82 2.71 -1.12 17.77
CA THR A 82 3.66 -2.20 17.43
C THR A 82 3.01 -3.57 17.35
N SER A 83 2.19 -3.95 18.34
CA SER A 83 1.53 -5.26 18.38
C SER A 83 0.56 -5.44 17.22
N VAL A 84 -0.24 -4.42 16.91
CA VAL A 84 -1.17 -4.44 15.76
C VAL A 84 -0.38 -4.54 14.45
N SER A 85 0.72 -3.79 14.31
CA SER A 85 1.59 -3.82 13.13
C SER A 85 2.19 -5.20 12.89
N GLU A 86 2.61 -5.89 13.95
CA GLU A 86 3.14 -7.26 13.89
C GLU A 86 2.08 -8.27 13.43
N SER A 87 0.86 -8.19 13.97
CA SER A 87 -0.26 -9.04 13.53
C SER A 87 -0.60 -8.83 12.06
N ILE A 88 -0.65 -7.57 11.61
CA ILE A 88 -0.88 -7.23 10.20
C ILE A 88 0.26 -7.76 9.33
N ALA A 89 1.52 -7.52 9.71
CA ALA A 89 2.69 -7.98 8.97
C ALA A 89 2.71 -9.50 8.83
N ALA A 90 2.36 -10.24 9.89
CA ALA A 90 2.25 -11.70 9.85
C ALA A 90 1.14 -12.16 8.91
N ALA A 91 -0.06 -11.57 9.02
CA ALA A 91 -1.21 -11.86 8.16
C ALA A 91 -0.90 -11.67 6.68
N VAL A 92 -0.36 -10.51 6.30
CA VAL A 92 -0.10 -10.22 4.88
C VAL A 92 1.06 -11.04 4.32
N SER A 93 2.08 -11.34 5.15
CA SER A 93 3.27 -12.10 4.72
C SER A 93 2.96 -13.53 4.32
N ILE A 94 2.08 -14.21 5.05
CA ILE A 94 1.67 -15.60 4.75
C ILE A 94 1.07 -15.72 3.35
N HIS A 95 0.41 -14.66 2.87
CA HIS A 95 -0.24 -14.61 1.56
C HIS A 95 0.60 -13.93 0.48
N GLY A 96 1.86 -13.58 0.79
CA GLY A 96 2.73 -12.84 -0.13
C GLY A 96 2.25 -11.42 -0.45
N LEU A 97 1.39 -10.85 0.41
CA LEU A 97 0.86 -9.50 0.31
C LEU A 97 1.78 -8.51 1.04
N THR A 98 1.58 -7.23 0.76
CA THR A 98 2.22 -6.10 1.44
C THR A 98 1.18 -5.07 1.80
N CYS A 99 1.36 -4.39 2.92
CA CYS A 99 0.49 -3.32 3.39
C CYS A 99 1.31 -2.07 3.67
N VAL A 100 0.86 -0.90 3.22
CA VAL A 100 1.47 0.36 3.63
C VAL A 100 0.90 0.75 4.99
N MET A 101 1.80 1.07 5.91
CA MET A 101 1.51 1.65 7.20
C MET A 101 2.01 3.09 7.23
N VAL A 102 1.15 4.00 7.70
CA VAL A 102 1.47 5.42 7.90
C VAL A 102 1.47 5.72 9.39
N ASP A 103 2.56 6.25 9.93
CA ASP A 103 2.61 6.66 11.34
C ASP A 103 2.00 8.05 11.57
N ALA A 104 1.92 8.48 12.84
CA ALA A 104 1.34 9.77 13.22
C ALA A 104 2.12 10.98 12.66
N GLY A 105 3.37 10.78 12.24
CA GLY A 105 4.19 11.78 11.55
C GLY A 105 3.98 11.79 10.03
N GLY A 106 3.09 10.97 9.49
CA GLY A 106 2.84 10.83 8.06
C GLY A 106 3.92 10.02 7.32
N LYS A 107 4.81 9.32 8.03
CA LYS A 107 5.85 8.50 7.40
C LYS A 107 5.26 7.15 7.01
N ALA A 108 5.35 6.86 5.72
CA ALA A 108 4.91 5.59 5.15
C ALA A 108 6.01 4.52 5.19
N THR A 109 5.64 3.31 5.58
CA THR A 109 6.50 2.12 5.61
C THR A 109 5.72 0.89 5.14
N VAL A 110 6.43 -0.20 4.79
CA VAL A 110 5.79 -1.43 4.31
C VAL A 110 5.82 -2.53 5.37
N LEU A 111 4.63 -2.99 5.74
CA LEU A 111 4.39 -4.24 6.47
C LEU A 111 4.32 -5.40 5.48
N GLY A 112 4.87 -6.54 5.89
CA GLY A 112 4.92 -7.76 5.08
C GLY A 112 6.25 -8.00 4.37
N ASN A 113 6.27 -9.04 3.53
CA ASN A 113 7.47 -9.48 2.84
C ASN A 113 7.79 -8.62 1.62
N LEU A 114 8.89 -7.88 1.70
CA LEU A 114 9.46 -7.08 0.61
C LEU A 114 10.97 -7.27 0.60
N SER A 115 11.56 -7.57 -0.57
CA SER A 115 13.01 -7.74 -0.67
C SER A 115 13.74 -6.43 -0.29
N PRO A 116 14.98 -6.50 0.22
CA PRO A 116 15.73 -5.30 0.61
C PRO A 116 15.84 -4.26 -0.53
N SER A 117 16.00 -4.73 -1.76
CA SER A 117 16.12 -3.88 -2.94
C SER A 117 14.82 -3.15 -3.30
N LEU A 118 13.67 -3.80 -3.15
CA LEU A 118 12.36 -3.18 -3.36
C LEU A 118 12.01 -2.24 -2.20
N ARG A 119 12.34 -2.61 -0.97
CA ARG A 119 12.17 -1.77 0.21
C ARG A 119 12.93 -0.45 0.09
N GLN A 120 14.22 -0.51 -0.25
CA GLN A 120 15.03 0.68 -0.52
C GLN A 120 14.44 1.55 -1.63
N THR A 121 13.90 0.92 -2.67
CA THR A 121 13.28 1.64 -3.79
C THR A 121 12.00 2.36 -3.34
N TYR A 122 11.16 1.71 -2.54
CA TYR A 122 9.95 2.31 -1.98
C TYR A 122 10.28 3.44 -0.99
N GLU A 123 11.26 3.25 -0.11
CA GLU A 123 11.72 4.30 0.81
C GLU A 123 12.25 5.54 0.06
N THR A 124 12.93 5.33 -1.06
CA THR A 124 13.35 6.42 -1.95
C THR A 124 12.15 7.16 -2.53
N ALA A 125 11.09 6.44 -2.92
CA ALA A 125 9.86 7.04 -3.42
C ALA A 125 9.13 7.85 -2.35
N VAL A 126 9.03 7.32 -1.13
CA VAL A 126 8.44 8.02 0.02
C VAL A 126 9.21 9.31 0.33
N ALA A 127 10.54 9.24 0.35
CA ALA A 127 11.39 10.41 0.65
C ALA A 127 11.28 11.52 -0.41
N ARG A 128 11.08 11.17 -1.68
CA ARG A 128 11.01 12.13 -2.80
C ARG A 128 9.59 12.57 -3.13
N GLY A 129 8.57 11.85 -2.68
CA GLY A 129 7.17 12.03 -3.10
C GLY A 129 6.86 11.50 -4.49
N GLN A 130 7.84 11.46 -5.41
CA GLN A 130 7.74 10.87 -6.74
C GLN A 130 9.02 10.10 -7.08
N ILE A 131 8.88 9.09 -7.94
CA ILE A 131 10.02 8.28 -8.39
C ILE A 131 9.85 7.84 -9.84
N SER A 132 10.97 7.72 -10.54
CA SER A 132 11.12 7.16 -11.87
C SER A 132 12.34 6.25 -11.93
N ALA A 133 12.59 5.61 -13.07
CA ALA A 133 13.84 4.86 -13.26
C ALA A 133 15.09 5.77 -13.13
N GLN A 134 14.91 7.07 -13.39
CA GLN A 134 15.84 8.18 -13.16
C GLN A 134 16.57 8.12 -11.82
N ASP A 135 15.73 7.90 -10.82
CA ASP A 135 16.01 8.15 -9.42
C ASP A 135 16.72 6.97 -8.75
N LEU A 136 16.86 5.86 -9.48
CA LEU A 136 17.52 4.64 -9.02
C LEU A 136 19.01 4.65 -9.38
N PRO A 137 19.87 3.99 -8.57
CA PRO A 137 21.32 4.00 -8.77
C PRO A 137 21.75 3.60 -10.19
N ASP A 138 22.70 4.32 -10.77
CA ASP A 138 23.20 4.06 -12.14
C ASP A 138 23.97 2.75 -12.30
N THR A 139 24.37 2.14 -11.19
CA THR A 139 24.89 0.77 -11.18
C THR A 139 23.85 -0.28 -11.56
N LEU A 140 22.55 0.06 -11.53
CA LEU A 140 21.47 -0.81 -11.99
C LEU A 140 21.22 -0.63 -13.48
N SER A 141 21.04 -1.73 -14.19
CA SER A 141 20.63 -1.69 -15.59
C SER A 141 19.23 -1.04 -15.75
N PRO A 142 18.92 -0.45 -16.92
CA PRO A 142 17.60 0.13 -17.18
C PRO A 142 16.44 -0.86 -16.98
N SER A 143 16.65 -2.15 -17.29
CA SER A 143 15.65 -3.20 -17.09
C SER A 143 15.44 -3.50 -15.61
N THR A 144 16.50 -3.58 -14.80
CA THR A 144 16.39 -3.77 -13.35
C THR A 144 15.66 -2.60 -12.68
N LYS A 145 15.98 -1.35 -13.07
CA LYS A 145 15.29 -0.15 -12.59
C LYS A 145 13.79 -0.22 -12.87
N SER A 146 13.44 -0.51 -14.12
CA SER A 146 12.04 -0.63 -14.57
C SER A 146 11.29 -1.77 -13.88
N ASN A 147 11.92 -2.92 -13.70
CA ASN A 147 11.30 -4.09 -13.06
C ASN A 147 11.01 -3.84 -11.57
N ARG A 148 11.89 -3.13 -10.86
CA ARG A 148 11.63 -2.76 -9.45
C ARG A 148 10.40 -1.88 -9.31
N LEU A 149 10.27 -0.85 -10.15
CA LEU A 149 9.12 0.05 -10.13
C LEU A 149 7.81 -0.67 -10.48
N LYS A 150 7.83 -1.49 -11.54
CA LYS A 150 6.67 -2.32 -11.92
C LYS A 150 6.28 -3.32 -10.83
N GLU A 151 7.24 -3.90 -10.14
CA GLU A 151 6.96 -4.84 -9.06
C GLU A 151 6.35 -4.14 -7.84
N LEU A 152 6.79 -2.92 -7.50
CA LEU A 152 6.14 -2.12 -6.46
C LEU A 152 4.73 -1.66 -6.87
N GLU A 153 4.53 -1.26 -8.13
CA GLU A 153 3.22 -0.95 -8.71
C GLU A 153 2.28 -2.16 -8.60
N ARG A 154 2.75 -3.35 -9.03
CA ARG A 154 2.00 -4.61 -8.95
C ARG A 154 1.64 -5.02 -7.52
N ARG A 155 2.42 -4.58 -6.53
CA ARG A 155 2.16 -4.83 -5.10
C ARG A 155 1.27 -3.78 -4.45
N GLY A 156 0.80 -2.78 -5.21
CA GLY A 156 -0.01 -1.68 -4.68
C GLY A 156 0.77 -0.73 -3.78
N LEU A 157 2.09 -0.66 -3.94
CA LEU A 157 2.97 0.23 -3.18
C LEU A 157 3.28 1.53 -3.95
N LEU A 158 3.23 1.48 -5.27
CA LEU A 158 3.34 2.65 -6.14
C LEU A 158 2.12 2.74 -7.05
N PHE A 159 1.81 3.93 -7.53
CA PHE A 159 0.85 4.15 -8.60
C PHE A 159 1.40 5.13 -9.63
N ARG A 160 1.07 4.91 -10.90
CA ARG A 160 1.56 5.73 -12.01
C ARG A 160 0.78 7.03 -12.10
N VAL A 161 1.49 8.15 -12.14
CA VAL A 161 0.90 9.49 -12.24
C VAL A 161 1.20 10.19 -13.56
N GLY A 162 2.13 9.67 -14.35
CA GLY A 162 2.45 10.24 -15.66
C GLY A 162 3.45 9.45 -16.46
N GLU A 163 3.68 9.92 -17.68
CA GLU A 163 4.79 9.52 -18.53
C GLU A 163 5.46 10.75 -19.17
N GLU A 164 6.78 10.69 -19.30
CA GLU A 164 7.58 11.67 -20.03
C GLU A 164 8.16 11.01 -21.27
N VAL A 165 8.14 11.72 -22.40
CA VAL A 165 8.90 11.34 -23.58
C VAL A 165 10.33 11.80 -23.39
N ILE A 166 11.28 10.87 -23.52
CA ILE A 166 12.71 11.16 -23.42
C ILE A 166 13.24 11.37 -24.85
N ASP A 167 14.18 12.30 -25.01
CA ASP A 167 14.91 12.49 -26.26
C ASP A 167 15.50 11.14 -26.73
N GLY A 168 15.17 10.77 -27.98
CA GLY A 168 15.46 9.45 -28.54
C GLY A 168 14.28 8.46 -28.53
N GLY A 169 13.07 8.90 -28.14
CA GLY A 169 11.82 8.14 -28.33
C GLY A 169 11.49 7.15 -27.21
N GLY A 170 12.25 7.15 -26.11
CA GLY A 170 11.95 6.37 -24.92
C GLY A 170 10.80 6.98 -24.10
N ARG A 171 10.15 6.17 -23.27
CA ARG A 171 9.18 6.66 -22.27
C ARG A 171 9.71 6.45 -20.86
N ARG A 172 9.52 7.44 -20.01
CA ARG A 172 9.78 7.37 -18.58
C ARG A 172 8.45 7.42 -17.85
N PHE A 173 8.17 6.43 -17.02
CA PHE A 173 7.01 6.47 -16.14
C PHE A 173 7.36 7.15 -14.82
N ILE A 174 6.46 8.01 -14.35
CA ILE A 174 6.51 8.66 -13.05
C ILE A 174 5.52 7.98 -12.13
N TYR A 175 6.00 7.65 -10.94
CA TYR A 175 5.25 6.96 -9.91
C TYR A 175 5.20 7.78 -8.63
N GLU A 176 4.12 7.62 -7.87
CA GLU A 176 3.98 8.11 -6.50
C GLU A 176 3.83 6.96 -5.52
N PRO A 177 4.32 7.10 -4.28
CA PRO A 177 4.08 6.14 -3.23
C PRO A 177 2.62 6.18 -2.79
N VAL A 178 2.02 5.01 -2.64
CA VAL A 178 0.77 4.87 -1.88
C VAL A 178 1.10 5.16 -0.41
N ARG A 179 0.42 6.13 0.18
CA ARG A 179 0.54 6.59 1.57
C ARG A 179 -0.63 7.50 1.93
#